data_AF-A0A2D7NJ56-F1
#
_entry.id   AF-A0A2D7NJ56-F1
#
_cell.length_a   1.000
_cell.length_b   1.000
_cell.length_c   1.000
_cell.angle_alpha   90.00
_cell.angle_beta   90.00
_cell.angle_gamma   90.00
#
_symmetry.space_group_name_H-M   'P 1'
#
loop_
_entity.id
_entity.type
_entity.pdbx_description
1 polymer ?
#
loop_
_entity_poly.entity_id
_entity_poly.type
_entity_poly.pdbx_seq_one_letter_code
_entity_poly.pdbx_strand_id
1 'polypeptide(L)'
;MTEAHSTDETASFILESDPTEDHVVLGVHGTDYLIELTPTVSGAQFPAPRSSRNRRIRGVIEGRALKMHRAEAGGRFIEPVHGRPRIVQGTVYQVDQPNDRLLMDVVVPMWITLDTATTGQSASEFAPGDLLNFYLEPGTLFTPA
;
A
#
# COMPACT_ATOMS: atom_id res chain seq x y z
N MET A 1 16.59 -14.44 17.80
CA MET A 1 15.88 -13.37 18.53
C MET A 1 15.62 -12.30 17.49
N THR A 2 14.50 -12.42 16.78
CA THR A 2 14.20 -11.60 15.59
C THR A 2 13.49 -10.34 16.08
N GLU A 3 14.06 -9.17 15.79
CA GLU A 3 13.46 -7.89 16.12
C GLU A 3 12.06 -7.81 15.50
N ALA A 4 11.05 -7.58 16.33
CA ALA A 4 9.75 -7.17 15.84
C ALA A 4 9.91 -5.76 15.27
N HIS A 5 10.05 -5.64 13.95
CA HIS A 5 9.95 -4.35 13.29
C HIS A 5 8.53 -3.82 13.54
N SER A 6 8.42 -2.75 14.32
CA SER A 6 7.23 -1.90 14.39
C SER A 6 6.99 -1.38 12.97
N THR A 7 6.18 -2.06 12.17
CA THR A 7 5.78 -1.54 10.87
C THR A 7 4.76 -0.44 11.12
N ASP A 8 5.26 0.80 11.11
CA ASP A 8 4.46 2.02 11.04
C ASP A 8 3.51 1.91 9.84
N GLU A 9 2.21 2.17 10.03
CA GLU A 9 1.23 2.18 8.93
C GLU A 9 1.52 3.31 7.92
N THR A 10 2.39 4.26 8.30
CA THR A 10 2.87 5.34 7.47
C THR A 10 4.00 4.86 6.56
N ALA A 11 3.73 4.83 5.26
CA ALA A 11 4.74 4.65 4.25
C ALA A 11 5.52 5.96 4.00
N SER A 12 6.78 5.83 3.56
CA SER A 12 7.61 6.98 3.16
C SER A 12 8.06 6.82 1.71
N PHE A 13 7.96 7.90 0.94
CA PHE A 13 8.24 7.93 -0.49
C PHE A 13 9.10 9.12 -0.88
N ILE A 14 9.53 9.10 -2.13
CA ILE A 14 10.04 10.25 -2.88
C ILE A 14 8.90 10.73 -3.78
N LEU A 15 8.54 12.01 -3.71
CA LEU A 15 7.59 12.61 -4.63
C LEU A 15 8.28 12.87 -5.97
N GLU A 16 7.84 12.20 -7.04
CA GLU A 16 8.50 12.22 -8.35
C GLU A 16 7.94 13.31 -9.27
N SER A 17 6.63 13.56 -9.21
CA SER A 17 5.97 14.63 -9.96
C SER A 17 5.11 15.48 -9.03
N ASP A 18 4.74 16.68 -9.49
CA ASP A 18 3.75 17.47 -8.76
C ASP A 18 2.40 16.71 -8.80
N PRO A 19 1.69 16.61 -7.67
CA PRO A 19 0.44 15.86 -7.56
C PRO A 19 -0.70 16.62 -8.26
N THR A 20 -1.62 15.87 -8.85
CA THR A 20 -2.90 16.40 -9.33
C THR A 20 -4.03 15.97 -8.38
N GLU A 21 -5.27 16.32 -8.70
CA GLU A 21 -6.43 15.88 -7.91
C GLU A 21 -6.64 14.36 -7.98
N ASP A 22 -6.30 13.72 -9.10
CA ASP A 22 -6.63 12.32 -9.35
C ASP A 22 -5.41 11.38 -9.25
N HIS A 23 -4.20 11.95 -9.17
CA HIS A 23 -2.99 11.19 -9.39
C HIS A 23 -1.74 11.78 -8.72
N VAL A 24 -0.93 10.91 -8.12
CA VAL A 24 0.41 11.20 -7.62
C VAL A 24 1.37 10.04 -7.96
N VAL A 25 2.60 10.38 -8.37
CA VAL A 25 3.67 9.41 -8.60
C VAL A 25 4.65 9.42 -7.43
N LEU A 26 4.83 8.27 -6.81
CA LEU A 26 5.66 8.09 -5.63
C LEU A 26 6.74 7.04 -5.89
N GLY A 27 8.00 7.44 -5.72
CA GLY A 27 9.15 6.55 -5.73
C GLY A 27 9.34 5.85 -4.38
N VAL A 28 9.61 4.55 -4.39
CA VAL A 28 9.91 3.78 -3.17
C VAL A 28 11.42 3.74 -2.94
N HIS A 29 11.85 4.11 -1.73
CA HIS A 29 13.27 4.19 -1.36
C HIS A 29 14.04 2.89 -1.63
N GLY A 30 15.16 3.00 -2.35
CA GLY A 30 16.07 1.87 -2.59
C GLY A 30 15.56 0.84 -3.60
N THR A 31 14.54 1.18 -4.39
CA THR A 31 13.97 0.31 -5.42
C THR A 31 13.68 1.10 -6.70
N ASP A 32 13.36 0.40 -7.78
CA ASP A 32 12.91 1.01 -9.03
C ASP A 32 11.39 1.27 -9.06
N TYR A 33 10.66 1.02 -7.98
CA TYR A 33 9.22 1.21 -7.97
C TYR A 33 8.82 2.68 -8.10
N LEU A 34 7.96 2.94 -9.08
CA LEU A 34 7.24 4.19 -9.28
C LEU A 34 5.75 3.89 -9.22
N ILE A 35 5.15 4.06 -8.04
CA ILE A 35 3.74 3.73 -7.83
C ILE A 35 2.86 4.95 -8.09
N GLU A 36 1.83 4.74 -8.91
CA GLU A 36 0.81 5.73 -9.19
C GLU A 36 -0.39 5.49 -8.28
N LEU A 37 -0.73 6.48 -7.44
CA LEU A 37 -1.82 6.41 -6.48
C LEU A 37 -2.80 7.57 -6.69
N THR A 38 -4.02 7.42 -6.17
CA THR A 38 -5.01 8.51 -6.14
C THR A 38 -4.92 9.23 -4.79
N PRO A 39 -4.55 10.53 -4.75
CA PRO A 39 -4.47 11.24 -3.49
C PRO A 39 -5.87 11.50 -2.92
N THR A 40 -5.99 11.50 -1.59
CA THR A 40 -7.26 11.83 -0.91
C THR A 40 -7.46 13.33 -0.69
N VAL A 41 -6.47 14.14 -1.09
CA VAL A 41 -6.48 15.60 -1.00
C VAL A 41 -6.18 16.20 -2.37
N SER A 42 -6.69 17.40 -2.63
CA SER A 42 -6.36 18.13 -3.87
C SER A 42 -4.87 18.48 -3.95
N GLY A 43 -4.36 18.73 -5.15
CA GLY A 43 -2.95 19.12 -5.36
C GLY A 43 -2.56 20.38 -4.56
N ALA A 44 -3.48 21.32 -4.35
CA ALA A 44 -3.23 22.52 -3.55
C ALA A 44 -3.12 22.24 -2.04
N GLN A 45 -3.70 21.15 -1.56
CA GLN A 45 -3.66 20.70 -0.17
C GLN A 45 -2.58 19.65 0.07
N PHE A 46 -1.96 19.14 -1.00
CA PHE A 46 -0.91 18.16 -0.90
C PHE A 46 0.33 18.77 -0.24
N PRO A 47 0.93 18.12 0.77
CA PRO A 47 2.03 18.71 1.49
C PRO A 47 3.26 18.89 0.61
N ALA A 48 3.83 20.10 0.66
CA ALA A 48 5.11 20.37 0.04
C ALA A 48 6.22 19.56 0.74
N PRO A 49 7.10 18.88 0.00
CA PRO A 49 8.24 18.22 0.60
C PRO A 49 9.14 19.21 1.34
N ARG A 50 9.65 18.83 2.52
CA ARG A 50 10.54 19.69 3.34
C ARG A 50 11.85 20.07 2.63
N SER A 51 12.25 19.30 1.63
CA SER A 51 13.47 19.53 0.85
C SER A 51 13.18 19.29 -0.62
N SER A 52 13.63 20.23 -1.47
CA SER A 52 13.59 20.08 -2.92
C SER A 52 14.53 18.99 -3.45
N ARG A 53 15.52 18.55 -2.67
CA ARG A 53 16.49 17.52 -3.10
C ARG A 53 15.97 16.10 -2.90
N ASN A 54 15.44 15.80 -1.72
CA ASN A 54 15.02 14.44 -1.38
C ASN A 54 13.52 14.23 -1.59
N ARG A 55 12.76 15.33 -1.80
CA ARG A 55 11.31 15.36 -2.03
C ARG A 55 10.50 14.36 -1.19
N ARG A 56 10.91 14.14 0.06
CA ARG A 56 10.34 13.08 0.90
C ARG A 56 8.90 13.42 1.30
N ILE A 57 8.01 12.47 1.07
CA ILE A 57 6.62 12.51 1.51
C ILE A 57 6.30 11.27 2.35
N ARG A 58 5.28 11.38 3.20
CA ARG A 58 4.80 10.31 4.07
C ARG A 58 3.29 10.28 4.03
N GLY A 59 2.72 9.10 4.23
CA GLY A 59 1.28 8.94 4.26
C GLY A 59 0.87 7.48 4.35
N VAL A 60 -0.43 7.27 4.41
CA VAL A 60 -1.06 5.96 4.47
C VAL A 60 -1.53 5.57 3.07
N ILE A 61 -1.33 4.31 2.70
CA ILE A 61 -1.88 3.75 1.47
C ILE A 61 -3.05 2.83 1.81
N GLU A 62 -4.15 2.97 1.07
CA GLU A 62 -5.34 2.14 1.21
C GLU A 62 -5.73 1.54 -0.14
N GLY A 63 -5.86 0.22 -0.20
CA GLY A 63 -6.30 -0.53 -1.38
C GLY A 63 -7.49 -1.42 -1.06
N ARG A 64 -8.15 -1.90 -2.12
CA ARG A 64 -9.17 -2.95 -2.03
C ARG A 64 -8.70 -4.18 -2.77
N ALA A 65 -8.72 -5.32 -2.09
CA ALA A 65 -8.40 -6.58 -2.74
C ALA A 65 -9.62 -7.12 -3.48
N LEU A 66 -9.35 -7.77 -4.62
CA LEU A 66 -10.23 -8.82 -5.13
C LEU A 66 -10.02 -10.07 -4.26
N LYS A 67 -9.95 -11.26 -4.86
CA LYS A 67 -9.70 -12.49 -4.10
C LYS A 67 -8.24 -12.62 -3.67
N MET A 68 -8.03 -13.04 -2.42
CA MET A 68 -6.71 -13.31 -1.84
C MET A 68 -6.38 -14.79 -1.81
N HIS A 69 -5.12 -15.10 -2.09
CA HIS A 69 -4.56 -16.45 -2.06
C HIS A 69 -3.34 -16.50 -1.16
N ARG A 70 -3.25 -17.51 -0.29
CA ARG A 70 -2.01 -17.80 0.44
C ARG A 70 -0.95 -18.26 -0.54
N ALA A 71 0.22 -17.64 -0.48
CA ALA A 71 1.39 -18.03 -1.25
C ALA A 71 2.34 -18.85 -0.35
N GLU A 72 2.87 -19.94 -0.89
CA GLU A 72 3.79 -20.82 -0.16
C GLU A 72 5.26 -20.36 -0.25
N ALA A 73 5.57 -19.47 -1.20
CA ALA A 73 6.91 -18.97 -1.47
C ALA A 73 6.88 -17.60 -2.17
N GLY A 74 8.06 -17.02 -2.37
CA GLY A 74 8.26 -15.76 -3.07
C GLY A 74 8.59 -14.59 -2.13
N GLY A 75 8.86 -13.44 -2.75
CA GLY A 75 9.13 -12.18 -2.05
C GLY A 75 7.89 -11.30 -1.94
N ARG A 76 8.06 -10.14 -1.31
CA ARG A 76 7.09 -9.04 -1.34
C ARG A 76 7.28 -8.26 -2.64
N PHE A 77 6.19 -7.96 -3.33
CA PHE A 77 6.25 -7.19 -4.57
C PHE A 77 4.95 -6.47 -4.88
N ILE A 78 5.06 -5.45 -5.72
CA ILE A 78 3.97 -4.76 -6.39
C ILE A 78 4.19 -4.91 -7.90
N GLU A 79 3.13 -5.10 -8.68
CA GLU A 79 3.19 -5.00 -10.14
C GLU A 79 2.11 -4.05 -10.68
N PRO A 80 2.43 -3.31 -11.75
CA PRO A 80 3.74 -3.20 -12.41
C PRO A 80 4.78 -2.45 -11.55
N VAL A 81 6.06 -2.54 -11.92
CA VAL A 81 7.13 -1.77 -11.26
C VAL A 81 6.92 -0.27 -11.42
N HIS A 82 6.43 0.16 -12.59
CA HIS A 82 5.99 1.54 -12.84
C HIS A 82 4.50 1.55 -13.20
N GLY A 83 3.70 2.27 -12.42
CA GLY A 83 2.28 2.47 -12.67
C GLY A 83 1.39 2.21 -11.47
N ARG A 84 0.09 2.07 -11.73
CA ARG A 84 -0.92 1.79 -10.71
C ARG A 84 -0.77 0.37 -10.18
N PRO A 85 -0.70 0.14 -8.86
CA PRO A 85 -0.69 -1.20 -8.29
C PRO A 85 -1.86 -2.06 -8.79
N ARG A 86 -1.57 -3.28 -9.25
CA ARG A 86 -2.58 -4.23 -9.77
C ARG A 86 -2.44 -5.61 -9.18
N ILE A 87 -1.22 -6.12 -9.06
CA ILE A 87 -0.92 -7.41 -8.43
C ILE A 87 0.02 -7.12 -7.27
N VAL A 88 -0.25 -7.75 -6.14
CA VAL A 88 0.53 -7.53 -4.93
C VAL A 88 0.79 -8.86 -4.25
N GLN A 89 1.98 -9.01 -3.70
CA GLN A 89 2.28 -10.03 -2.72
C GLN A 89 2.92 -9.39 -1.50
N GLY A 90 2.39 -9.74 -0.33
CA GLY A 90 2.85 -9.18 0.93
C GLY A 90 2.58 -10.07 2.11
N THR A 91 3.19 -9.72 3.23
CA THR A 91 2.94 -10.41 4.50
C THR A 91 1.94 -9.62 5.32
N VAL A 92 0.94 -10.29 5.87
CA VAL A 92 0.01 -9.68 6.83
C VAL A 92 0.79 -9.30 8.08
N TYR A 93 0.71 -8.04 8.47
CA TYR A 93 1.30 -7.54 9.70
C TYR A 93 0.24 -7.43 10.81
N GLN A 94 -0.94 -6.89 10.48
CA GLN A 94 -2.03 -6.71 11.44
C GLN A 94 -3.39 -6.98 10.78
N VAL A 95 -4.33 -7.50 11.56
CA VAL A 95 -5.74 -7.67 11.17
C VAL A 95 -6.57 -6.63 11.92
N ASP A 96 -7.34 -5.83 11.18
CA ASP A 96 -8.32 -4.87 11.70
C ASP A 96 -9.72 -5.42 11.40
N GLN A 97 -10.18 -6.34 12.26
CA GLN A 97 -11.46 -7.03 12.11
C GLN A 97 -12.66 -6.06 12.08
N PRO A 98 -12.74 -5.01 12.93
CA PRO A 98 -13.86 -4.07 12.89
C PRO A 98 -14.05 -3.37 11.54
N ASN A 99 -12.97 -3.18 10.76
CA ASN A 99 -13.00 -2.51 9.46
C ASN A 99 -12.77 -3.47 8.28
N ASP A 100 -12.79 -4.78 8.53
CA ASP A 100 -12.54 -5.85 7.54
C ASP A 100 -11.32 -5.60 6.63
N ARG A 101 -10.18 -5.21 7.24
CA ARG A 101 -8.95 -4.88 6.51
C ARG A 101 -7.68 -5.43 7.15
N LEU A 102 -6.65 -5.56 6.34
CA LEU A 102 -5.33 -6.07 6.72
C LEU A 102 -4.28 -4.97 6.53
N LEU A 103 -3.42 -4.73 7.52
CA LEU A 103 -2.19 -3.99 7.27
C LEU A 103 -1.17 -4.99 6.73
N MET A 104 -0.72 -4.75 5.51
CA MET A 104 0.20 -5.63 4.82
C MET A 104 1.54 -4.94 4.55
N ASP A 105 2.63 -5.68 4.70
CA ASP A 105 3.94 -5.32 4.21
C ASP A 105 4.10 -5.86 2.77
N VAL A 106 3.88 -4.97 1.79
CA VAL A 106 3.87 -5.25 0.35
C VAL A 106 4.99 -4.49 -0.38
N VAL A 107 6.20 -4.40 0.22
CA VAL A 107 7.30 -3.45 -0.11
C VAL A 107 7.16 -2.13 0.64
N VAL A 108 5.94 -1.63 0.76
CA VAL A 108 5.56 -0.51 1.64
C VAL A 108 4.33 -0.93 2.47
N PRO A 109 4.11 -0.35 3.66
CA PRO A 109 2.90 -0.64 4.42
C PRO A 109 1.66 -0.17 3.65
N MET A 110 0.66 -1.04 3.57
CA MET A 110 -0.60 -0.77 2.88
C MET A 110 -1.76 -1.40 3.65
N TRP A 111 -2.80 -0.62 3.91
CA TRP A 111 -4.08 -1.15 4.37
C TRP A 111 -4.85 -1.72 3.19
N ILE A 112 -5.29 -2.97 3.31
CA ILE A 112 -6.03 -3.69 2.28
C ILE A 112 -7.40 -4.06 2.83
N THR A 113 -8.43 -3.41 2.34
CA THR A 113 -9.82 -3.77 2.67
C THR A 113 -10.24 -4.98 1.85
N LEU A 114 -10.95 -5.89 2.51
CA LEU A 114 -11.68 -6.97 1.86
C LEU A 114 -13.14 -6.57 1.76
N ASP A 115 -13.75 -6.86 0.61
CA ASP A 115 -15.20 -6.80 0.48
C ASP A 115 -15.73 -8.23 0.57
N THR A 116 -16.19 -8.61 1.77
CA THR A 116 -16.78 -9.93 2.01
C THR A 116 -17.98 -10.20 1.07
N ALA A 117 -18.75 -9.18 0.67
CA ALA A 117 -19.91 -9.37 -0.21
C ALA A 117 -19.49 -9.74 -1.65
N THR A 118 -18.36 -9.21 -2.12
CA THR A 118 -17.85 -9.45 -3.47
C THR A 118 -16.92 -10.66 -3.53
N THR A 119 -16.04 -10.82 -2.56
CA THR A 119 -14.97 -11.84 -2.57
C THR A 119 -15.35 -13.12 -1.82
N GLY A 120 -16.33 -13.03 -0.91
CA GLY A 120 -16.65 -14.08 0.05
C GLY A 120 -15.59 -14.28 1.13
N GLN A 121 -14.61 -13.38 1.24
CA GLN A 121 -13.51 -13.46 2.19
C GLN A 121 -13.55 -12.29 3.18
N SER A 122 -13.33 -12.58 4.47
CA SER A 122 -13.11 -11.58 5.51
C SER A 122 -11.65 -11.52 5.93
N ALA A 123 -11.20 -10.35 6.39
CA ALA A 123 -9.90 -10.16 7.03
C ALA A 123 -9.63 -11.16 8.17
N SER A 124 -10.68 -11.59 8.87
CA SER A 124 -10.58 -12.55 9.99
C SER A 124 -10.17 -13.96 9.56
N GLU A 125 -10.19 -14.27 8.26
CA GLU A 125 -9.70 -15.54 7.72
C GLU A 125 -8.17 -15.59 7.60
N PHE A 126 -7.50 -14.46 7.79
CA PHE A 126 -6.05 -14.32 7.67
C PHE A 126 -5.41 -13.99 9.02
N ALA A 127 -4.12 -14.27 9.15
CA ALA A 127 -3.37 -14.02 10.37
C ALA A 127 -2.05 -13.30 10.09
N PRO A 128 -1.51 -12.53 11.06
CA PRO A 128 -0.15 -12.00 10.96
C PRO A 128 0.86 -13.10 10.60
N GLY A 129 1.72 -12.80 9.63
CA GLY A 129 2.68 -13.76 9.06
C GLY A 129 2.18 -14.49 7.81
N ASP A 130 0.88 -14.49 7.50
CA ASP A 130 0.38 -15.03 6.24
C ASP A 130 0.98 -14.26 5.06
N LEU A 131 1.59 -14.99 4.12
CA LEU A 131 2.03 -14.43 2.83
C LEU A 131 0.86 -14.55 1.85
N LEU A 132 0.35 -13.42 1.36
CA LEU A 132 -0.81 -13.38 0.48
C LEU A 132 -0.44 -12.76 -0.86
N ASN A 133 -0.95 -13.36 -1.95
CA ASN A 133 -0.93 -12.82 -3.30
C ASN A 133 -2.36 -12.52 -3.76
N PHE A 134 -2.56 -11.35 -4.36
CA PHE A 134 -3.89 -10.90 -4.77
C PHE A 134 -3.83 -9.79 -5.82
N TYR A 135 -4.96 -9.56 -6.46
CA TYR A 135 -5.20 -8.42 -7.32
C TYR A 135 -5.84 -7.28 -6.53
N LEU A 136 -5.44 -6.05 -6.85
CA LEU A 136 -6.09 -4.83 -6.37
C LEU A 136 -7.16 -4.35 -7.35
N GLU A 137 -8.23 -3.79 -6.80
CA GLU A 137 -9.11 -2.92 -7.56
C GLU A 137 -8.38 -1.63 -7.99
N PRO A 138 -8.77 -1.02 -9.12
CA PRO A 138 -8.26 0.30 -9.48
C PRO A 138 -8.59 1.35 -8.41
N GLY A 139 -7.67 2.29 -8.20
CA GLY A 139 -7.91 3.44 -7.32
C GLY A 139 -7.33 3.31 -5.91
N THR A 140 -6.19 2.63 -5.76
CA THR A 140 -5.41 2.65 -4.52
C THR A 140 -5.15 4.09 -4.08
N LEU A 141 -5.55 4.39 -2.85
CA LEU A 141 -5.55 5.73 -2.29
C LEU A 141 -4.25 6.03 -1.56
N PHE A 142 -3.88 7.31 -1.54
CA PHE A 142 -2.81 7.83 -0.71
C PHE A 142 -3.31 9.02 0.12
N THR A 143 -3.22 8.89 1.44
CA THR A 143 -3.52 9.98 2.38
C THR A 143 -2.22 10.53 2.94
N PRO A 144 -1.78 11.73 2.53
CA PRO A 144 -0.55 12.33 3.05
C PRO A 144 -0.69 12.71 4.53
N ALA A 145 0.43 12.65 5.26
CA ALA A 145 0.54 13.00 6.68
C ALA A 145 1.01 14.44 6.92
#